data_AF-A0A2D4RY53-F1
#
_entry.id   AF-A0A2D4RY53-F1
#
_cell.length_a   1.000
_cell.length_b   1.000
_cell.length_c   1.000
_cell.angle_alpha   90.00
_cell.angle_beta   90.00
_cell.angle_gamma   90.00
#
_symmetry.space_group_name_H-M   'P 1'
#
loop_
_entity.id
_entity.type
_entity.pdbx_description
1 polymer ?
#
loop_
_entity_poly.entity_id
_entity_poly.type
_entity_poly.pdbx_seq_one_letter_code
_entity_poly.pdbx_strand_id
1 'polypeptide(L)'
;MSSKTIRVALIGLGGVCAQVHYPGFSRIPRVEIVGICDPDASMRENRSREWRIEACFEDVDDLLREIQPDAVVIATPKLHAQTAYFKSSRCRLTCAL
;
A
#
# COMPACT_ATOMS: atom_id res chain seq x y z
N MET A 1 -23.46 -12.78 8.09
CA MET A 1 -23.00 -11.54 7.42
C MET A 1 -21.48 -11.58 7.35
N SER A 2 -20.88 -11.92 6.20
CA SER A 2 -19.43 -12.10 6.07
C SER A 2 -18.72 -10.75 6.23
N SER A 3 -18.11 -10.59 7.39
CA SER A 3 -17.54 -9.34 7.92
C SER A 3 -16.03 -9.26 7.59
N LYS A 4 -15.66 -9.41 6.32
CA LYS A 4 -14.23 -9.53 5.94
C LYS A 4 -13.54 -8.16 5.98
N THR A 5 -12.42 -8.06 6.71
CA THR A 5 -11.47 -6.94 6.65
C THR A 5 -10.76 -6.97 5.30
N ILE A 6 -10.62 -5.81 4.66
CA ILE A 6 -9.87 -5.63 3.42
C ILE A 6 -8.43 -5.26 3.78
N ARG A 7 -7.48 -6.09 3.34
CA ARG A 7 -6.05 -5.89 3.56
C ARG A 7 -5.46 -5.06 2.41
N VAL A 8 -4.91 -3.90 2.71
CA VAL A 8 -4.37 -2.95 1.73
C VAL A 8 -2.87 -2.79 1.92
N ALA A 9 -2.10 -2.72 0.83
CA ALA A 9 -0.70 -2.31 0.88
C ALA A 9 -0.47 -0.98 0.16
N LEU A 10 0.50 -0.19 0.63
CA LEU A 10 0.85 1.12 0.08
C LEU A 10 2.20 1.04 -0.63
N ILE A 11 2.27 1.47 -1.88
CA ILE A 11 3.47 1.49 -2.72
C ILE A 11 3.78 2.94 -3.09
N GLY A 12 4.96 3.43 -2.75
CA GLY A 12 5.32 4.84 -2.81
C GLY A 12 4.84 5.59 -1.58
N LEU A 13 5.77 5.95 -0.70
CA LEU A 13 5.50 6.46 0.64
C LEU A 13 5.78 7.97 0.78
N GLY A 14 5.76 8.67 -0.36
CA GLY A 14 5.95 10.11 -0.47
C GLY A 14 4.79 10.94 0.11
N GLY A 15 4.84 12.26 -0.12
CA GLY A 15 3.92 13.23 0.50
C GLY A 15 2.44 12.89 0.36
N VAL A 16 1.97 12.55 -0.84
CA VAL A 16 0.55 12.20 -1.08
C VAL A 16 0.14 10.97 -0.28
N CYS A 17 0.98 9.93 -0.23
CA CYS A 17 0.70 8.74 0.55
C CYS A 17 0.56 9.08 2.04
N ALA A 18 1.47 9.90 2.57
CA ALA A 18 1.47 10.28 3.97
C ALA A 18 0.33 11.23 4.36
N GLN A 19 -0.04 12.17 3.48
CA GLN A 19 -1.05 13.20 3.78
C GLN A 19 -2.47 12.76 3.44
N VAL A 20 -2.66 11.82 2.51
CA VAL A 20 -3.97 11.45 1.98
C VAL A 20 -4.26 9.96 2.16
N HIS A 21 -3.45 9.08 1.56
CA HIS A 21 -3.80 7.66 1.50
C HIS A 21 -3.73 6.98 2.88
N TYR A 22 -2.60 7.06 3.57
CA TYR A 22 -2.44 6.49 4.89
C TYR A 22 -3.50 6.98 5.90
N PRO A 23 -3.71 8.30 6.11
CA PRO A 23 -4.74 8.78 7.04
C PRO A 23 -6.16 8.43 6.59
N GLY A 24 -6.40 8.34 5.27
CA GLY A 24 -7.69 7.91 4.73
C GLY A 24 -7.98 6.45 5.09
N PHE A 25 -7.08 5.53 4.74
CA PHE A 25 -7.29 4.09 4.98
C PHE A 25 -7.26 3.71 6.46
N SER A 26 -6.37 4.30 7.26
CA SER A 26 -6.29 4.02 8.70
C SER A 26 -7.56 4.37 9.49
N ARG A 27 -8.42 5.23 8.93
CA ARG A 27 -9.70 5.64 9.54
C ARG A 27 -10.90 4.83 9.06
N ILE A 28 -10.75 4.02 8.02
CA ILE A 28 -11.86 3.24 7.46
C ILE A 28 -12.03 1.96 8.31
N PRO A 29 -13.21 1.76 8.94
CA PRO A 29 -13.48 0.51 9.62
C PRO A 29 -13.37 -0.67 8.64
N ARG A 30 -12.73 -1.76 9.07
CA ARG A 30 -12.52 -2.98 8.26
C ARG A 30 -11.55 -2.81 7.10
N VAL A 31 -10.71 -1.77 7.12
CA VAL A 31 -9.51 -1.72 6.29
C VAL A 31 -8.30 -1.84 7.21
N GLU A 32 -7.34 -2.66 6.80
CA GLU A 32 -6.07 -2.83 7.48
C GLU A 32 -4.94 -2.58 6.49
N ILE A 33 -3.97 -1.76 6.88
CA ILE A 33 -2.78 -1.52 6.08
C ILE A 33 -1.74 -2.56 6.49
N VAL A 34 -1.48 -3.52 5.60
CA VAL A 34 -0.73 -4.74 5.91
C VAL A 34 0.70 -4.75 5.36
N GLY A 35 1.08 -3.71 4.62
CA GLY A 35 2.42 -3.59 4.08
C GLY A 35 2.67 -2.25 3.42
N ILE A 36 3.93 -1.82 3.44
CA ILE A 36 4.41 -0.61 2.77
C ILE A 36 5.61 -0.95 1.88
N CYS A 37 5.74 -0.24 0.76
CA CYS A 37 6.83 -0.42 -0.18
C CYS A 37 7.36 0.91 -0.73
N ASP A 38 8.68 1.09 -0.68
CA ASP A 38 9.38 2.23 -1.27
C ASP A 38 10.87 1.88 -1.51
N PRO A 39 11.48 2.28 -2.64
CA PRO A 39 12.91 2.10 -2.85
C PRO A 39 13.77 2.87 -1.81
N ASP A 40 13.27 3.97 -1.24
CA ASP A 40 14.00 4.72 -0.22
C ASP A 40 13.89 4.04 1.17
N ALA A 41 15.02 3.49 1.63
CA ALA A 41 15.12 2.83 2.93
C ALA A 41 14.81 3.76 4.11
N SER A 42 15.21 5.03 4.04
CA SER A 42 14.92 6.01 5.09
C SER A 42 13.44 6.32 5.16
N MET A 43 12.77 6.39 4.00
CA MET A 43 11.33 6.57 3.92
C MET A 43 10.59 5.38 4.55
N ARG A 44 10.96 4.15 4.18
CA ARG A 44 10.39 2.92 4.77
C ARG A 44 10.53 2.90 6.28
N GLU A 45 11.73 3.17 6.79
CA GLU A 45 12.02 3.14 8.22
C GLU A 45 11.21 4.19 9.00
N ASN A 46 11.14 5.41 8.48
CA ASN A 46 10.36 6.49 9.08
C ASN A 46 8.86 6.16 9.12
N ARG A 47 8.31 5.70 7.99
CA ARG A 47 6.89 5.34 7.90
C ARG A 47 6.54 4.10 8.70
N SER A 48 7.41 3.09 8.72
CA SER A 48 7.24 1.89 9.55
C SER A 48 7.05 2.27 11.02
N ARG A 49 7.94 3.13 11.55
CA ARG A 49 7.86 3.61 12.94
C ARG A 49 6.61 4.46 13.19
N GLU A 50 6.35 5.43 12.32
CA GLU A 50 5.24 6.38 12.47
C GLU A 50 3.88 5.67 12.39
N TRP A 51 3.75 4.72 11.48
CA TRP A 51 2.50 4.04 11.16
C TRP A 51 2.35 2.69 11.83
N ARG A 52 3.39 2.21 12.51
CA ARG A 52 3.47 0.90 13.18
C ARG A 52 3.19 -0.26 12.23
N ILE A 53 3.80 -0.20 11.06
CA ILE A 53 3.71 -1.25 10.03
C ILE A 53 5.09 -1.91 9.90
N GLU A 54 5.19 -3.16 10.30
CA GLU A 54 6.46 -3.91 10.29
C GLU A 54 6.82 -4.42 8.89
N ALA A 55 5.81 -4.76 8.10
CA ALA A 55 5.94 -5.29 6.75
C ALA A 55 6.38 -4.21 5.74
N CYS A 56 7.70 -4.09 5.54
CA CYS A 56 8.32 -3.06 4.70
C CYS A 56 9.18 -3.67 3.60
N PHE A 57 8.94 -3.28 2.36
CA PHE A 57 9.59 -3.90 1.18
C PHE A 57 10.21 -2.84 0.28
N GLU A 58 11.40 -3.13 -0.24
CA GLU A 58 12.00 -2.28 -1.29
C GLU A 58 11.38 -2.53 -2.65
N ASP A 59 10.99 -3.78 -2.89
CA ASP A 59 10.48 -4.28 -4.15
C ASP A 59 8.99 -4.66 -4.06
N VAL A 60 8.25 -4.37 -5.13
CA VAL A 60 6.80 -4.60 -5.19
C VAL A 60 6.48 -6.09 -5.35
N ASP A 61 7.28 -6.85 -6.10
CA ASP A 61 7.04 -8.28 -6.31
C ASP A 61 7.22 -9.06 -5.00
N ASP A 62 8.20 -8.67 -4.18
CA ASP A 62 8.41 -9.26 -2.85
C ASP A 62 7.23 -8.95 -1.92
N LEU A 63 6.77 -7.70 -1.88
CA LEU A 63 5.57 -7.32 -1.13
C LEU A 63 4.35 -8.15 -1.56
N LEU A 64 4.11 -8.28 -2.86
CA LEU A 64 2.96 -9.00 -3.39
C LEU A 64 3.03 -10.51 -3.10
N ARG A 65 4.24 -11.08 -3.17
CA ARG A 65 4.49 -12.51 -2.93
C ARG A 65 4.29 -12.87 -1.46
N GLU A 66 4.83 -12.06 -0.54
CA GLU A 66 4.83 -12.34 0.89
C GLU A 66 3.53 -11.92 1.58
N ILE A 67 3.05 -10.70 1.31
CA ILE A 67 1.89 -10.15 2.03
C ILE A 67 0.56 -10.59 1.40
N GLN A 68 0.53 -10.77 0.08
CA GLN A 68 -0.67 -11.10 -0.69
C GLN A 68 -1.88 -10.26 -0.26
N PRO A 69 -1.80 -8.92 -0.38
CA PRO A 69 -2.88 -8.03 0.05
C PRO A 69 -4.12 -8.20 -0.84
N ASP A 70 -5.31 -7.86 -0.32
CA ASP A 70 -6.54 -7.84 -1.12
C ASP A 70 -6.54 -6.67 -2.12
N ALA A 71 -5.83 -5.58 -1.80
CA ALA A 71 -5.66 -4.42 -2.68
C ALA A 71 -4.30 -3.71 -2.47
N VAL A 72 -3.85 -2.98 -3.49
CA VAL A 72 -2.66 -2.12 -3.42
C VAL A 72 -2.98 -0.71 -3.87
N VAL A 73 -2.29 0.27 -3.27
CA VAL A 73 -2.39 1.69 -3.61
C VAL A 73 -1.01 2.14 -4.06
N ILE A 74 -0.91 2.67 -5.28
CA ILE A 74 0.35 3.12 -5.87
C ILE A 74 0.34 4.64 -5.91
N ALA A 75 1.26 5.28 -5.18
CA ALA A 75 1.41 6.72 -5.02
C ALA A 75 2.82 7.20 -5.41
N THR A 76 3.39 6.62 -6.47
CA THR A 76 4.70 6.99 -7.02
C THR A 76 4.56 7.94 -8.23
N PRO A 77 5.27 9.09 -8.26
CA PRO A 77 5.07 10.12 -9.28
C PRO A 77 5.49 9.74 -10.71
N LYS A 78 6.30 8.69 -10.90
CA LYS A 78 6.80 8.27 -12.22
C LYS A 78 6.05 7.09 -12.85
N LEU A 79 5.06 6.50 -12.17
CA LEU A 79 4.42 5.25 -12.60
C LEU A 79 3.10 5.47 -13.35
N HIS A 80 3.00 6.53 -14.15
CA HIS A 80 1.88 6.72 -15.07
C HIS A 80 1.85 5.71 -16.24
N ALA A 81 2.93 4.95 -16.47
CA ALA A 81 3.05 4.13 -17.68
C ALA A 81 2.97 2.61 -17.46
N GLN A 82 3.42 2.05 -16.34
CA GLN A 82 3.50 0.59 -16.21
C GLN A 82 3.38 0.16 -14.75
N THR A 83 2.28 -0.54 -14.43
CA THR A 83 2.26 -1.91 -13.90
C THR A 83 1.00 -2.12 -13.06
N ALA A 84 -0.07 -2.54 -13.74
CA ALA A 84 -1.19 -3.23 -13.09
C ALA A 84 -0.75 -4.67 -12.84
N TYR A 85 -0.27 -4.99 -11.64
CA TYR A 85 -0.06 -6.39 -11.27
C TYR A 85 -1.37 -6.94 -10.68
N PHE A 86 -2.00 -7.85 -11.43
CA PHE A 86 -3.32 -8.40 -11.15
C PHE A 86 -3.18 -9.88 -10.79
N LYS A 87 -3.53 -10.24 -9.55
CA LYS A 87 -3.87 -11.62 -9.21
C LYS A 87 -5.20 -11.64 -8.46
N SER A 88 -6.23 -12.14 -9.15
CA SER A 88 -7.59 -12.43 -8.70
C SER A 88 -8.60 -11.26 -8.58
N SER A 89 -9.41 -11.14 -9.64
CA SER A 89 -10.89 -11.00 -9.67
C SER A 89 -11.68 -9.96 -8.83
N ARG A 90 -11.11 -9.20 -7.89
CA ARG A 90 -11.91 -8.29 -7.02
C ARG A 90 -11.28 -6.95 -6.66
N CYS A 91 -10.22 -6.51 -7.32
CA CYS A 91 -9.50 -5.29 -6.94
C CYS A 91 -9.81 -4.10 -7.88
N ARG A 92 -10.35 -3.00 -7.35
CA ARG A 92 -10.36 -1.67 -7.98
C ARG A 92 -10.12 -0.63 -6.90
N LEU A 93 -8.92 -0.04 -6.88
CA LEU A 93 -8.69 1.33 -6.43
C LEU A 93 -7.29 1.79 -6.88
N THR A 94 -7.24 2.30 -8.11
CA THR A 94 -6.17 3.14 -8.62
C THR A 94 -6.47 4.59 -8.24
N CYS A 95 -5.59 5.24 -7.49
CA CYS A 95 -5.60 6.69 -7.36
C CYS A 95 -4.26 7.19 -7.87
N ALA A 96 -4.20 7.38 -9.20
CA ALA A 96 -3.30 8.36 -9.77
C ALA A 96 -3.82 9.74 -9.38
N LEU A 97 -2.94 10.62 -8.91
CA LEU A 97 -3.13 12.05 -9.10
C LEU A 97 -2.40 12.44 -10.39
#